data_AF-A0A933AW54-F1
#
_entry.id   AF-A0A933AW54-F1
#
_cell.length_a   1.000
_cell.length_b   1.000
_cell.length_c   1.000
_cell.angle_alpha   90.00
_cell.angle_beta   90.00
_cell.angle_gamma   90.00
#
_symmetry.space_group_name_H-M   'P 1'
#
loop_
_entity.id
_entity.type
_entity.pdbx_description
1 polymer ?
#
loop_
_entity_poly.entity_id
_entity_poly.type
_entity_poly.pdbx_seq_one_letter_code
_entity_poly.pdbx_strand_id
1 'polypeptide(L)'
;MRTRLVRTGNSRGVRLPKPLIAQAGLTDEVELRVEEGAIVIQRAATPRAGWAEAAKQMRERDGDLPLDAPTPTHFDEQEWQW
;
A
#
# COMPACT_ATOMS: atom_id res chain seq x y z
N MET A 1 28.22 -5.01 5.58
CA MET A 1 28.17 -6.49 5.49
C MET A 1 28.19 -6.89 4.02
N ARG A 2 28.93 -7.93 3.63
CA ARG A 2 28.88 -8.47 2.26
C ARG A 2 28.27 -9.87 2.30
N THR A 3 27.31 -10.13 1.44
CA THR A 3 26.60 -11.41 1.36
C THR A 3 26.50 -11.84 -0.11
N ARG A 4 26.03 -13.06 -0.35
CA ARG A 4 25.92 -13.65 -1.69
C ARG A 4 24.45 -13.82 -2.06
N LEU A 5 24.18 -13.72 -3.35
CA LEU A 5 22.90 -14.17 -3.90
C LEU A 5 22.84 -15.69 -3.84
N VAL A 6 21.75 -16.21 -3.32
CA VAL A 6 21.44 -17.65 -3.27
C VAL A 6 20.36 -17.98 -4.28
N ARG A 7 20.46 -19.13 -4.94
CA ARG A 7 19.42 -19.58 -5.89
C ARG A 7 18.20 -20.08 -5.12
N THR A 8 17.02 -19.66 -5.55
CA THR A 8 15.72 -20.12 -5.05
C THR A 8 14.84 -20.44 -6.25
N GLY A 9 14.92 -21.67 -6.77
CA GLY A 9 14.24 -22.05 -8.01
C GLY A 9 14.70 -21.22 -9.21
N ASN A 10 13.77 -20.49 -9.83
CA ASN A 10 14.02 -19.55 -10.93
C ASN A 10 14.38 -18.12 -10.47
N SER A 11 14.37 -17.86 -9.16
CA SER A 11 14.73 -16.56 -8.58
C SER A 11 16.04 -16.64 -7.80
N ARG A 12 16.51 -15.48 -7.32
CA ARG A 12 17.64 -15.37 -6.39
C ARG A 12 17.25 -14.56 -5.17
N GLY A 13 17.70 -15.02 -4.00
CA GLY A 13 17.48 -14.34 -2.72
C GLY A 13 18.77 -13.83 -2.09
N VAL A 14 18.63 -12.96 -1.09
CA VAL A 14 19.71 -12.54 -0.18
C VAL A 14 19.33 -12.96 1.23
N ARG A 15 20.27 -13.52 1.99
CA ARG A 15 20.05 -13.83 3.41
C ARG A 15 20.22 -12.57 4.25
N LEU A 16 19.13 -12.09 4.84
CA LEU A 16 19.12 -10.96 5.76
C LEU A 16 19.27 -11.46 7.21
N PRO A 17 20.26 -10.97 7.98
CA PRO A 17 20.38 -11.25 9.41
C PRO A 17 19.14 -10.76 10.17
N LYS A 18 18.69 -11.54 11.16
CA LYS A 18 17.57 -11.18 12.04
C LYS A 18 17.68 -9.76 12.64
N PRO A 19 18.86 -9.29 13.08
CA PRO A 19 18.98 -7.92 13.59
C PRO A 19 18.64 -6.85 12.54
N LEU A 20 18.97 -7.04 11.27
CA LEU A 20 18.64 -6.08 10.21
C LEU A 20 17.14 -6.09 9.88
N ILE A 21 16.50 -7.26 9.89
CA ILE A 21 15.05 -7.40 9.72
C ILE A 21 14.33 -6.61 10.82
N ALA A 22 14.75 -6.79 12.07
CA ALA A 22 14.17 -6.11 13.23
C ALA A 22 14.41 -4.59 13.19
N GLN A 23 15.64 -4.13 12.90
CA GLN A 23 15.97 -2.71 12.81
C GLN A 23 15.22 -1.99 11.68
N ALA A 24 15.02 -2.67 10.55
CA ALA A 24 14.27 -2.13 9.41
C ALA A 24 12.74 -2.26 9.58
N GLY A 25 12.27 -2.92 10.66
CA GLY A 25 10.84 -3.12 10.91
C GLY A 25 10.14 -3.94 9.82
N LEU A 26 10.85 -4.87 9.19
CA LEU A 26 10.30 -5.74 8.16
C LEU A 26 9.43 -6.84 8.80
N THR A 27 8.31 -7.14 8.15
CA THR A 27 7.37 -8.21 8.50
C THR A 27 7.40 -9.31 7.43
N ASP A 28 6.36 -10.15 7.38
CA ASP A 28 6.27 -11.22 6.37
C ASP A 28 6.07 -10.67 4.95
N GLU A 29 5.40 -9.53 4.82
CA GLU A 29 5.22 -8.81 3.56
C GLU A 29 6.17 -7.60 3.46
N VAL A 30 6.84 -7.51 2.32
CA VAL A 30 7.79 -6.44 1.99
C VAL A 30 7.57 -5.96 0.56
N GLU A 31 7.88 -4.70 0.33
CA GLU A 31 7.94 -4.11 -1.01
C GLU A 31 9.38 -4.04 -1.50
N LEU A 32 9.56 -4.29 -2.79
CA LEU A 32 10.84 -4.25 -3.48
C LEU A 32 10.76 -3.21 -4.60
N ARG A 33 11.75 -2.31 -4.66
CA ARG A 33 11.92 -1.38 -5.79
C ARG A 33 13.38 -1.21 -6.16
N VAL A 34 13.64 -0.81 -7.40
CA VAL A 34 14.98 -0.51 -7.89
C VAL A 34 15.19 0.99 -7.86
N GLU A 35 16.20 1.44 -7.12
CA GLU A 35 16.61 2.85 -7.04
C GLU A 35 18.13 2.90 -7.25
N GLU A 36 18.57 3.69 -8.23
CA GLU A 36 20.00 3.99 -8.44
C GLU A 36 20.92 2.75 -8.52
N GLY A 37 20.44 1.66 -9.12
CA GLY A 37 21.19 0.41 -9.22
C GLY A 37 21.20 -0.46 -7.96
N ALA A 38 20.43 -0.09 -6.93
CA ALA A 38 20.18 -0.87 -5.73
C ALA A 38 18.74 -1.41 -5.70
N ILE A 39 18.54 -2.54 -5.02
CA ILE A 39 17.21 -3.01 -4.64
C ILE A 39 16.94 -2.51 -3.22
N VAL A 40 15.92 -1.67 -3.07
CA VAL A 40 15.43 -1.21 -1.78
C VAL A 40 14.33 -2.15 -1.31
N ILE A 41 14.47 -2.64 -0.08
CA ILE A 41 13.50 -3.50 0.59
C ILE A 41 12.91 -2.71 1.76
N GLN A 42 11.60 -2.56 1.79
CA GLN A 42 10.89 -1.85 2.86
C GLN A 42 9.68 -2.64 3.34
N ARG A 43 9.17 -2.32 4.54
CA ARG A 43 7.91 -2.89 5.01
C ARG A 43 6.79 -2.57 4.01
N ALA A 44 5.94 -3.56 3.73
CA ALA A 44 4.76 -3.30 2.94
C ALA A 44 3.86 -2.29 3.65
N ALA A 45 3.35 -1.31 2.91
CA ALA A 45 2.33 -0.41 3.47
C ALA A 45 1.05 -1.21 3.70
N THR A 46 0.40 -1.02 4.86
CA THR A 46 -0.90 -1.63 5.10
C THR A 46 -1.90 -1.04 4.09
N PRO A 47 -2.69 -1.84 3.37
CA PRO A 47 -3.71 -1.31 2.48
C PRO A 47 -4.59 -0.32 3.23
N ARG A 48 -4.76 0.87 2.66
CA ARG A 48 -5.54 1.97 3.24
C ARG A 48 -5.01 2.53 4.57
N ALA A 49 -3.75 2.26 4.93
CA ALA A 49 -3.10 2.96 6.03
C ALA A 49 -3.19 4.48 5.82
N GLY A 50 -3.67 5.19 6.84
CA GLY A 50 -3.85 6.65 6.77
C GLY A 50 -5.07 7.13 5.98
N TRP A 51 -5.87 6.25 5.36
CA TRP A 51 -7.07 6.68 4.63
C TRP A 51 -8.12 7.32 5.53
N ALA A 52 -8.31 6.81 6.76
CA ALA A 52 -9.24 7.40 7.71
C ALA A 52 -8.86 8.85 8.05
N GLU A 53 -7.57 9.11 8.31
CA GLU A 53 -7.06 10.45 8.57
C GLU A 53 -7.14 11.35 7.33
N ALA A 54 -6.81 10.82 6.15
CA ALA A 54 -6.93 11.56 4.90
C ALA A 54 -8.39 11.94 4.60
N ALA A 55 -9.35 11.02 4.83
CA ALA A 55 -10.78 11.28 4.68
C ALA A 55 -11.27 12.34 5.65
N LYS A 56 -10.81 12.31 6.91
CA LYS A 56 -11.11 13.34 7.91
C LYS A 56 -10.58 14.72 7.47
N GLN A 57 -9.32 14.79 7.04
CA GLN A 57 -8.73 16.04 6.54
C GLN A 57 -9.41 16.56 5.28
N MET A 58 -9.87 15.66 4.41
CA MET A 58 -10.64 16.02 3.21
C MET A 58 -11.98 16.65 3.60
N ARG A 59 -12.71 16.05 4.56
CA ARG A 59 -13.94 16.61 5.10
C ARG A 59 -13.74 17.95 5.78
N GLU A 60 -12.67 18.12 6.56
CA GLU A 60 -12.34 19.41 7.21
C GLU A 60 -12.11 20.55 6.20
N ARG A 61 -11.87 20.23 4.94
CA ARG A 61 -11.66 21.18 3.84
C ARG A 61 -12.84 21.24 2.86
N ASP A 62 -13.98 20.64 3.22
CA ASP A 62 -15.15 20.47 2.33
C ASP A 62 -14.81 19.81 0.98
N GLY A 63 -13.73 19.02 0.94
CA GLY A 63 -13.23 18.35 -0.26
C GLY A 63 -13.94 17.04 -0.59
N ASP A 64 -14.92 16.65 0.22
CA ASP A 64 -15.75 15.46 0.03
C ASP A 64 -17.16 15.78 -0.53
N LEU A 65 -17.38 17.03 -0.94
CA LEU A 65 -18.63 17.43 -1.57
C LEU A 65 -18.75 16.87 -3.00
N PRO A 66 -19.95 16.44 -3.42
CA PRO A 66 -20.21 16.10 -4.82
C PRO A 66 -19.85 17.25 -5.75
N LEU A 67 -19.15 16.95 -6.84
CA LEU A 67 -18.82 17.95 -7.87
C LEU A 67 -20.08 18.49 -8.56
N ASP A 68 -21.05 17.60 -8.78
CA ASP A 68 -22.34 17.90 -9.38
C ASP A 68 -23.48 17.52 -8.43
N ALA A 69 -24.64 18.14 -8.64
CA ALA A 69 -25.85 17.71 -7.97
C ALA A 69 -26.15 16.24 -8.34
N PRO A 70 -26.53 15.39 -7.36
CA PRO A 70 -26.87 14.00 -7.65
C PRO A 70 -28.04 13.97 -8.63
N THR A 71 -27.85 13.24 -9.74
CA THR A 71 -28.90 12.98 -10.72
C THR A 71 -29.46 11.59 -10.46
N PRO A 72 -30.79 11.42 -10.35
CA PRO A 72 -31.41 10.11 -10.19
C PRO A 72 -30.98 9.17 -11.31
N THR A 73 -30.59 7.95 -10.95
CA THR A 73 -30.28 6.90 -11.90
C THR A 73 -31.48 5.98 -12.09
N HIS A 74 -31.52 5.22 -13.19
CA HIS A 74 -32.54 4.18 -13.40
C HIS A 74 -32.64 3.22 -12.19
N PHE A 75 -31.50 2.92 -11.56
CA PHE A 75 -31.46 2.09 -10.37
C PHE A 75 -32.21 2.72 -9.19
N ASP A 76 -31.99 4.02 -8.94
CA ASP A 76 -32.68 4.77 -7.87
C ASP A 76 -34.20 4.82 -8.06
N GLU A 77 -34.64 4.83 -9.33
CA GLU A 77 -36.05 4.99 -9.68
C GLU A 77 -36.82 3.66 -9.80
N GLN A 78 -36.19 2.61 -10.33
CA GLN A 78 -36.92 1.43 -10.80
C GLN A 78 -36.44 0.11 -10.18
N GLU A 79 -35.20 0.06 -9.70
CA GLU A 79 -34.59 -1.21 -9.26
C GLU A 79 -34.46 -1.31 -7.75
N TRP A 80 -34.36 -0.17 -7.04
CA TRP A 80 -34.15 -0.19 -5.60
C TRP A 80 -35.40 -0.63 -4.82
N GLN A 81 -35.25 -1.69 -4.01
CA GLN A 81 -36.26 -2.22 -3.09
C GLN A 81 -35.61 -2.61 -1.76
N TRP A 82 -36.31 -2.40 -0.64
CA TRP A 82 -35.86 -2.74 0.72
C TRP A 82 -36.03 -4.22 1.07
#